data_AF-A0A1F6UWC5-F1
#
_entry.id   AF-A0A1F6UWC5-F1
#
_cell.length_a   1.000
_cell.length_b   1.000
_cell.length_c   1.000
_cell.angle_alpha   90.00
_cell.angle_beta   90.00
_cell.angle_gamma   90.00
#
_symmetry.space_group_name_H-M   'P 1'
#
loop_
_entity.id
_entity.type
_entity.pdbx_description
1 polymer ?
#
loop_
_entity_poly.entity_id
_entity_poly.type
_entity_poly.pdbx_seq_one_letter_code
_entity_poly.pdbx_strand_id
1 'polypeptide(L)'
;MASIVTHVLSGTVLALSVPSATIEEKAFLVIGTVLPDLIFMPYIIAIAHVAKKKIKNLTEEDFILYGYSTPKIRFLKKIYFISHGLPLVFLFLIIGNWQQSFLFLSVGFAVHILYDLFMHQYDDTNFVPRPLYPISSYRFRHGFTNGWRTTWKERILSWSAHLIIIFLIVWLL
;
A
#
# COMPACT_ATOMS: atom_id res chain seq x y z
N MET A 1 -2.53 -1.91 -11.35
CA MET A 1 -3.22 -3.21 -11.57
C MET A 1 -2.34 -4.38 -11.17
N ALA A 2 -1.06 -4.44 -11.59
CA ALA A 2 -0.12 -5.46 -11.12
C ALA A 2 0.14 -5.41 -9.59
N SER A 3 0.19 -4.22 -8.98
CA SER A 3 0.38 -4.06 -7.52
C SER A 3 -0.77 -4.67 -6.70
N ILE A 4 -2.02 -4.24 -6.97
CA ILE A 4 -3.24 -4.78 -6.35
C ILE A 4 -3.29 -6.32 -6.37
N VAL A 5 -3.05 -6.93 -7.53
CA VAL A 5 -3.08 -8.40 -7.66
C VAL A 5 -2.01 -9.04 -6.77
N THR A 6 -0.82 -8.46 -6.72
CA THR A 6 0.29 -8.94 -5.88
C THR A 6 -0.06 -8.84 -4.40
N HIS A 7 -0.66 -7.72 -3.97
CA HIS A 7 -1.10 -7.50 -2.60
C HIS A 7 -2.25 -8.41 -2.17
N VAL A 8 -3.25 -8.61 -3.02
CA VAL A 8 -4.37 -9.54 -2.76
C VAL A 8 -3.87 -10.96 -2.61
N LEU A 9 -3.01 -11.41 -3.53
CA LEU A 9 -2.48 -12.76 -3.46
C LEU A 9 -1.57 -12.95 -2.23
N SER A 10 -0.73 -11.95 -1.90
CA SER A 10 0.09 -11.98 -0.68
C SER A 10 -0.77 -12.04 0.59
N GLY A 11 -1.85 -11.28 0.65
CA GLY A 11 -2.83 -11.36 1.73
C GLY A 11 -3.52 -12.72 1.80
N THR A 12 -3.81 -13.31 0.64
CA THR A 12 -4.39 -14.66 0.56
C THR A 12 -3.42 -15.72 1.08
N VAL A 13 -2.14 -15.67 0.68
CA VAL A 13 -1.12 -16.59 1.18
C VAL A 13 -0.99 -16.45 2.70
N LEU A 14 -0.86 -15.22 3.21
CA LEU A 14 -0.77 -14.96 4.65
C LEU A 14 -2.01 -15.48 5.40
N ALA A 15 -3.21 -15.25 4.87
CA ALA A 15 -4.45 -15.72 5.48
C ALA A 15 -4.55 -17.25 5.53
N LEU A 16 -4.06 -17.94 4.49
CA LEU A 16 -4.00 -19.40 4.45
C LEU A 16 -2.94 -19.97 5.40
N SER A 17 -1.87 -19.22 5.67
CA SER A 17 -0.82 -19.62 6.61
C SER A 17 -1.21 -19.49 8.09
N VAL A 18 -2.37 -18.89 8.41
CA VAL A 18 -2.90 -18.81 9.78
C VAL A 18 -4.12 -19.73 9.91
N PRO A 19 -3.92 -21.04 10.19
CA PRO A 19 -5.00 -22.03 10.15
C PRO A 19 -6.04 -21.81 11.26
N SER A 20 -5.64 -21.24 12.39
CA SER A 20 -6.50 -20.96 13.54
C SER A 20 -7.48 -19.79 13.33
N ALA A 21 -7.25 -18.95 12.33
CA ALA A 21 -8.11 -17.80 12.05
C ALA A 21 -9.44 -18.22 11.40
N THR A 22 -10.52 -17.58 11.84
CA THR A 22 -11.86 -17.67 11.24
C THR A 22 -11.89 -17.12 9.81
N ILE A 23 -12.96 -17.42 9.08
CA ILE A 23 -13.15 -16.89 7.71
C ILE A 23 -13.18 -15.36 7.71
N GLU A 24 -13.82 -14.76 8.72
CA GLU A 24 -13.90 -13.30 8.84
C GLU A 24 -12.50 -12.69 9.03
N GLU A 25 -11.72 -13.21 9.99
CA GLU A 25 -10.35 -12.73 10.26
C GLU A 25 -9.44 -12.86 9.03
N LYS A 26 -9.55 -13.98 8.31
CA LYS A 26 -8.85 -14.19 7.03
C LYS A 26 -9.25 -13.16 5.98
N ALA A 27 -10.53 -12.84 5.88
CA ALA A 27 -11.02 -11.81 4.97
C ALA A 27 -10.48 -10.43 5.35
N PHE A 28 -10.50 -10.05 6.63
CA PHE A 28 -9.92 -8.80 7.10
C PHE A 28 -8.43 -8.71 6.85
N LEU A 29 -7.71 -9.82 6.97
CA LEU A 29 -6.28 -9.87 6.65
C LEU A 29 -6.03 -9.58 5.16
N VAL A 30 -6.80 -10.20 4.25
CA VAL A 30 -6.70 -9.94 2.80
C VAL A 30 -7.14 -8.51 2.45
N ILE A 31 -8.19 -8.00 3.09
CA ILE A 31 -8.63 -6.62 2.91
C ILE A 31 -7.52 -5.67 3.34
N GLY A 32 -6.87 -5.94 4.48
CA GLY A 32 -5.77 -5.12 4.99
C GLY A 32 -4.62 -4.97 3.99
N THR A 33 -4.28 -6.04 3.27
CA THR A 33 -3.18 -5.97 2.30
C THR A 33 -3.50 -5.16 1.05
N VAL A 34 -4.77 -4.95 0.70
CA VAL A 34 -5.15 -4.23 -0.54
C VAL A 34 -5.83 -2.89 -0.29
N LEU A 35 -6.30 -2.62 0.93
CA LEU A 35 -7.06 -1.42 1.26
C LEU A 35 -6.36 -0.12 0.84
N PRO A 36 -5.03 0.07 1.05
CA PRO A 36 -4.35 1.27 0.60
C PRO A 36 -4.43 1.49 -0.92
N ASP A 37 -4.29 0.42 -1.72
CA ASP A 37 -4.39 0.50 -3.18
C ASP A 37 -5.80 0.92 -3.65
N LEU A 38 -6.84 0.39 -3.00
CA LEU A 38 -8.23 0.74 -3.31
C LEU A 38 -8.48 2.23 -3.07
N ILE A 39 -7.90 2.76 -2.00
CA ILE A 39 -7.97 4.18 -1.64
C ILE A 39 -7.13 5.05 -2.60
N PHE A 40 -6.04 4.51 -3.16
CA PHE A 40 -5.19 5.20 -4.12
C PHE A 40 -5.82 5.34 -5.50
N MET A 41 -6.59 4.36 -5.97
CA MET A 41 -7.18 4.35 -7.32
C MET A 41 -7.98 5.63 -7.68
N PRO A 42 -8.85 6.16 -6.82
CA PRO A 42 -9.53 7.44 -7.07
C PRO A 42 -8.60 8.60 -7.39
N TYR A 43 -7.44 8.69 -6.72
CA TYR A 43 -6.43 9.72 -6.97
C TYR A 43 -5.82 9.57 -8.36
N ILE A 44 -5.43 8.34 -8.75
CA ILE A 44 -4.88 8.06 -10.09
C ILE A 44 -5.90 8.39 -11.18
N ILE A 45 -7.16 7.99 -10.99
CA ILE A 45 -8.25 8.26 -11.95
C ILE A 45 -8.45 9.77 -12.12
N ALA A 46 -8.41 10.53 -11.03
CA ALA A 46 -8.55 11.99 -11.09
C ALA A 46 -7.39 12.64 -11.88
N ILE A 47 -6.15 12.18 -11.67
CA ILE A 47 -4.99 12.65 -12.43
C ILE A 47 -5.12 12.29 -13.92
N ALA A 48 -5.46 11.04 -14.23
CA ALA A 48 -5.69 10.57 -15.60
C ALA A 48 -6.71 11.43 -16.34
N HIS A 49 -7.81 11.78 -15.67
CA HIS A 49 -8.86 12.62 -16.22
C HIS A 49 -8.35 14.03 -16.56
N VAL A 50 -7.65 14.69 -15.64
CA VAL A 50 -7.12 16.05 -15.86
C VAL A 50 -6.00 16.06 -16.91
N ALA A 51 -5.13 15.04 -16.90
CA ALA A 51 -4.06 14.88 -17.88
C ALA A 51 -4.56 14.45 -19.27
N LYS A 52 -5.84 14.07 -19.41
CA LYS A 52 -6.44 13.47 -20.62
C LYS A 52 -5.65 12.24 -21.12
N LYS A 53 -5.14 11.45 -20.18
CA LYS A 53 -4.35 10.23 -20.46
C LYS A 53 -5.08 8.99 -19.93
N LYS A 54 -4.82 7.84 -20.57
CA LYS A 54 -5.18 6.54 -19.98
C LYS A 54 -4.29 6.28 -18.76
N ILE A 55 -4.80 5.61 -17.72
CA ILE A 55 -4.03 5.30 -16.50
C ILE A 55 -2.68 4.65 -16.81
N LYS A 56 -2.68 3.68 -17.74
CA LYS A 56 -1.46 2.97 -18.16
C LYS A 56 -0.41 3.86 -18.88
N ASN A 57 -0.80 5.05 -19.32
CA ASN A 57 0.04 6.01 -20.04
C ASN A 57 0.45 7.20 -19.16
N LEU A 58 0.10 7.20 -17.87
CA LEU A 58 0.54 8.25 -16.96
C LEU A 58 2.06 8.20 -16.79
N THR A 59 2.62 9.38 -16.54
CA THR A 59 4.04 9.66 -16.29
C THR A 59 4.19 10.29 -14.91
N GLU A 60 5.40 10.26 -14.33
CA GLU A 60 5.64 10.88 -13.03
C GLU A 60 5.40 12.39 -13.08
N GLU A 61 5.75 13.00 -14.20
CA GLU A 61 5.52 14.42 -14.50
C GLU A 61 4.03 14.80 -14.43
N ASP A 62 3.12 13.90 -14.84
CA ASP A 62 1.67 14.16 -14.74
C ASP A 62 1.24 14.32 -13.28
N PHE A 63 1.81 13.53 -12.39
CA PHE A 63 1.51 13.60 -10.97
C PHE A 63 2.12 14.84 -10.30
N ILE A 64 3.29 15.27 -10.75
CA ILE A 64 3.92 16.51 -10.29
C ILE A 64 3.10 17.71 -10.75
N LEU A 65 2.71 17.73 -12.02
CA LEU A 65 1.97 18.84 -12.64
C LEU A 65 0.54 18.96 -12.11
N TYR A 66 -0.18 17.82 -12.02
CA TYR A 66 -1.60 17.83 -11.70
C TYR A 66 -1.94 17.50 -10.25
N GLY A 67 -0.98 17.00 -9.44
CA GLY A 67 -1.20 16.60 -8.04
C GLY A 67 -1.69 17.69 -7.09
N TYR A 68 -1.63 18.96 -7.53
CA TYR A 68 -2.15 20.12 -6.81
C TYR A 68 -3.15 20.96 -7.62
N SER A 69 -3.49 20.52 -8.84
CA SER A 69 -4.26 21.31 -9.81
C SER A 69 -5.68 21.64 -9.37
N THR A 70 -6.30 20.82 -8.52
CA THR A 70 -7.67 21.05 -8.04
C THR A 70 -7.80 20.73 -6.54
N PRO A 71 -8.78 21.34 -5.83
CA PRO A 71 -9.10 20.99 -4.44
C PRO A 71 -9.39 19.49 -4.25
N LYS A 72 -10.12 18.88 -5.20
CA LYS A 72 -10.44 17.45 -5.18
C LYS A 72 -9.19 16.57 -5.25
N ILE A 73 -8.27 16.88 -6.16
CA ILE A 73 -7.02 16.13 -6.31
C ILE A 73 -6.13 16.29 -5.07
N ARG A 74 -6.04 17.50 -4.50
CA ARG A 74 -5.31 17.74 -3.24
C ARG A 74 -5.87 16.92 -2.08
N PHE A 75 -7.20 16.81 -1.99
CA PHE A 75 -7.86 16.00 -0.96
C PHE A 75 -7.57 14.51 -1.15
N LEU A 76 -7.73 13.98 -2.36
CA LEU A 76 -7.41 12.58 -2.67
C LEU A 76 -5.94 12.25 -2.41
N LYS A 77 -5.01 13.17 -2.72
CA LYS A 77 -3.59 13.03 -2.40
C LYS A 77 -3.35 12.93 -0.89
N LYS A 78 -4.06 13.72 -0.07
CA LYS A 78 -3.96 13.63 1.40
C LYS A 78 -4.47 12.27 1.88
N ILE A 79 -5.61 11.81 1.39
CA ILE A 79 -6.15 10.49 1.75
C ILE A 79 -5.14 9.40 1.38
N TYR A 80 -4.57 9.44 0.17
CA TYR A 80 -3.53 8.52 -0.27
C TYR A 80 -2.34 8.46 0.71
N PHE A 81 -1.84 9.61 1.16
CA PHE A 81 -0.74 9.61 2.14
C PHE A 81 -1.14 9.06 3.50
N ILE A 82 -2.37 9.31 3.96
CA ILE A 82 -2.86 8.73 5.22
C ILE A 82 -2.99 7.21 5.06
N SER A 83 -3.53 6.74 3.94
CA SER A 83 -3.74 5.32 3.65
C SER A 83 -2.44 4.53 3.45
N HIS A 84 -1.32 5.21 3.18
CA HIS A 84 0.01 4.59 3.09
C HIS A 84 0.90 4.99 4.29
N GLY A 85 0.28 5.31 5.43
CA GLY A 85 0.96 5.67 6.67
C GLY A 85 0.76 4.62 7.77
N LEU A 86 1.82 4.37 8.54
CA LEU A 86 1.82 3.59 9.78
C LEU A 86 0.81 4.07 10.83
N PRO A 87 0.42 5.36 10.93
CA PRO A 87 -0.62 5.77 11.88
C PRO A 87 -1.95 5.02 11.73
N LEU A 88 -2.32 4.58 10.52
CA LEU A 88 -3.50 3.74 10.34
C LEU A 88 -3.30 2.30 10.84
N VAL A 89 -2.09 1.74 10.72
CA VAL A 89 -1.75 0.44 11.32
C VAL A 89 -2.02 0.49 12.83
N PHE A 90 -1.50 1.53 13.50
CA PHE A 90 -1.72 1.72 14.94
C PHE A 90 -3.18 1.97 15.30
N LEU A 91 -3.92 2.73 14.47
CA LEU A 91 -5.36 2.91 14.68
C LEU A 91 -6.10 1.58 14.64
N PHE A 92 -5.81 0.72 13.67
CA PHE A 92 -6.42 -0.62 13.59
C PHE A 92 -5.99 -1.53 14.75
N LEU A 93 -4.75 -1.43 15.24
CA LEU A 93 -4.33 -2.15 16.45
C LEU A 93 -5.14 -1.69 17.68
N ILE A 94 -5.32 -0.38 17.84
CA ILE A 94 -6.09 0.18 18.95
C ILE A 94 -7.52 -0.35 18.88
N ILE A 95 -8.20 -0.23 17.73
CA ILE A 95 -9.56 -0.77 17.51
C ILE A 95 -9.59 -2.30 17.75
N GLY A 96 -8.53 -2.99 17.36
CA GLY A 96 -8.34 -4.42 17.53
C GLY A 96 -8.41 -4.92 18.97
N ASN A 97 -8.16 -4.05 19.96
CA ASN A 97 -8.34 -4.39 21.38
C ASN A 97 -9.81 -4.62 21.77
N TRP A 98 -10.76 -4.09 20.99
CA TRP A 98 -12.20 -4.30 21.22
C TRP A 98 -12.84 -5.25 20.20
N GLN A 99 -12.27 -5.37 18.99
CA GLN A 99 -12.76 -6.28 17.96
C GLN A 99 -11.60 -6.98 17.25
N GLN A 100 -11.47 -8.29 17.50
CA GLN A 100 -10.34 -9.11 17.03
C GLN A 100 -10.09 -9.04 15.51
N SER A 101 -11.15 -8.96 14.68
CA SER A 101 -11.02 -8.82 13.22
C SER A 101 -10.16 -7.61 12.80
N PHE A 102 -10.14 -6.52 13.59
CA PHE A 102 -9.29 -5.36 13.32
C PHE A 102 -7.79 -5.59 13.60
N LEU A 103 -7.44 -6.57 14.44
CA LEU A 103 -6.04 -7.00 14.58
C LEU A 103 -5.56 -7.63 13.27
N PHE A 104 -6.37 -8.50 12.65
CA PHE A 104 -6.06 -9.11 11.36
C PHE A 104 -5.99 -8.08 10.23
N LEU A 105 -6.90 -7.09 10.25
CA LEU A 105 -6.82 -5.94 9.35
C LEU A 105 -5.50 -5.20 9.50
N SER A 106 -5.10 -4.93 10.75
CA SER A 106 -3.87 -4.22 11.06
C SER A 106 -2.63 -4.99 10.57
N VAL A 107 -2.60 -6.31 10.76
CA VAL A 107 -1.51 -7.16 10.25
C VAL A 107 -1.44 -7.11 8.73
N GLY A 108 -2.57 -7.28 8.03
CA GLY A 108 -2.61 -7.18 6.57
C GLY A 108 -2.15 -5.80 6.08
N PHE A 109 -2.59 -4.74 6.76
CA PHE A 109 -2.19 -3.37 6.44
C PHE A 109 -0.69 -3.13 6.70
N ALA A 110 -0.15 -3.65 7.80
CA ALA A 110 1.27 -3.57 8.13
C ALA A 110 2.11 -4.27 7.05
N VAL A 111 1.69 -5.45 6.59
CA VAL A 111 2.36 -6.17 5.50
C VAL A 111 2.42 -5.32 4.24
N HIS A 112 1.30 -4.69 3.85
CA HIS A 112 1.27 -3.78 2.71
C HIS A 112 2.26 -2.63 2.87
N ILE A 113 2.21 -1.91 4.00
CA ILE A 113 3.08 -0.75 4.24
C ILE A 113 4.56 -1.15 4.27
N LEU A 114 4.91 -2.25 4.94
CA LEU A 114 6.28 -2.74 5.00
C LEU A 114 6.79 -3.09 3.60
N TYR A 115 5.98 -3.79 2.81
CA TYR A 115 6.32 -4.09 1.42
C TYR A 115 6.55 -2.81 0.61
N ASP A 116 5.59 -1.89 0.63
CA ASP A 116 5.65 -0.64 -0.15
C ASP A 116 6.88 0.18 0.22
N LEU A 117 7.22 0.26 1.52
CA LEU A 117 8.42 0.95 1.99
C LEU A 117 9.68 0.33 1.39
N PHE A 118 9.88 -0.98 1.46
CA PHE A 118 11.11 -1.60 0.96
C PHE A 118 11.19 -1.66 -0.56
N MET A 119 10.06 -1.87 -1.24
CA MET A 119 10.08 -2.13 -2.68
C MET A 119 10.03 -0.89 -3.52
N HIS A 120 9.52 0.22 -2.99
CA HIS A 120 9.37 1.42 -3.76
C HIS A 120 10.51 2.41 -3.47
N GLN A 121 11.42 2.57 -4.44
CA GLN A 121 12.37 3.65 -4.54
C GLN A 121 11.64 4.88 -5.04
N TYR A 122 11.77 5.98 -4.31
CA TYR A 122 11.17 7.25 -4.68
C TYR A 122 12.29 8.28 -4.75
N ASP A 123 12.68 8.61 -5.98
CA ASP A 123 13.43 9.83 -6.25
C ASP A 123 12.55 11.02 -5.80
N ASP A 124 13.17 12.16 -5.46
CA ASP A 124 12.65 13.23 -4.57
C ASP A 124 11.33 13.93 -4.99
N THR A 125 10.24 13.18 -5.18
CA THR A 125 9.03 13.61 -5.88
C THR A 125 7.80 13.60 -4.98
N ASN A 126 6.70 14.08 -5.56
CA ASN A 126 5.42 14.31 -4.90
C ASN A 126 4.67 13.04 -4.48
N PHE A 127 5.28 11.87 -4.67
CA PHE A 127 4.74 10.53 -4.49
C PHE A 127 5.44 9.70 -3.41
N VAL A 128 6.44 10.27 -2.74
CA VAL A 128 7.21 9.56 -1.72
C VAL A 128 6.30 9.20 -0.54
N PRO A 129 6.21 7.92 -0.13
CA PRO A 129 5.48 7.48 1.03
C PRO A 129 6.14 8.12 2.24
N ARG A 130 5.26 8.60 3.08
CA ARG A 130 5.61 9.22 4.33
C ARG A 130 5.08 8.26 5.37
N PRO A 131 5.89 7.27 5.78
CA PRO A 131 5.42 6.19 6.64
C PRO A 131 4.77 6.72 7.92
N LEU A 132 5.13 7.93 8.34
CA LEU A 132 4.62 8.57 9.54
C LEU A 132 3.66 9.73 9.25
N TYR A 133 3.15 9.89 8.03
CA TYR A 133 2.18 10.96 7.75
C TYR A 133 0.84 10.70 8.48
N PRO A 134 0.21 11.72 9.08
CA PRO A 134 0.57 13.14 9.08
C PRO A 134 1.50 13.59 10.23
N ILE A 135 1.96 12.68 11.08
CA ILE A 135 2.80 12.96 12.26
C ILE A 135 4.16 13.54 11.87
N SER A 136 4.78 13.01 10.80
CA SER A 136 6.08 13.46 10.31
C SER A 136 6.11 13.62 8.80
N SER A 137 6.93 14.57 8.35
CA SER A 137 7.25 14.80 6.93
C SER A 137 8.42 13.93 6.43
N TYR A 138 8.98 13.07 7.29
CA TYR A 138 10.02 12.11 6.92
C TYR A 138 9.60 11.28 5.70
N ARG A 139 10.56 11.11 4.78
CA ARG A 139 10.38 10.47 3.49
C ARG A 139 11.27 9.24 3.42
N PHE A 140 10.67 8.08 3.17
CA PHE A 140 11.46 6.88 2.89
C PHE A 140 11.89 6.92 1.43
N ARG A 141 13.19 7.14 1.18
CA ARG A 141 13.75 7.34 -0.18
C ARG A 141 14.44 6.09 -0.74
N HIS A 142 14.70 5.11 0.10
CA HIS A 142 15.38 3.89 -0.29
C HIS A 142 14.36 2.84 -0.72
N GLY A 143 14.64 2.11 -1.79
CA GLY A 143 13.81 0.99 -2.20
C GLY A 143 14.40 0.30 -3.42
N PHE A 144 13.79 -0.81 -3.84
CA PHE A 144 14.34 -1.62 -4.93
C PHE A 144 13.84 -1.24 -6.32
N THR A 145 12.67 -0.61 -6.44
CA THR A 145 11.97 -0.39 -7.72
C THR A 145 11.15 0.89 -7.69
N ASN A 146 10.85 1.55 -8.80
CA ASN A 146 9.92 2.69 -8.77
C ASN A 146 8.44 2.30 -8.53
N GLY A 147 8.14 1.02 -8.28
CA GLY A 147 6.84 0.54 -7.82
C GLY A 147 5.71 0.39 -8.83
N TRP A 148 5.57 1.34 -9.75
CA TRP A 148 4.49 1.33 -10.74
C TRP A 148 4.98 1.00 -12.15
N ARG A 149 6.31 1.03 -12.42
CA ARG A 149 6.95 0.61 -13.67
C ARG A 149 7.97 -0.51 -13.42
N THR A 150 7.50 -1.63 -12.90
CA THR A 150 8.34 -2.81 -12.65
C THR A 150 8.50 -3.68 -13.90
N THR A 151 9.76 -3.94 -14.25
CA THR A 151 10.20 -5.00 -15.16
C THR A 151 9.88 -6.38 -14.60
N TRP A 152 9.98 -7.42 -15.43
CA TRP A 152 9.67 -8.79 -15.00
C TRP A 152 10.60 -9.28 -13.88
N LYS A 153 11.88 -8.90 -13.90
CA LYS A 153 12.86 -9.21 -12.85
C LYS A 153 12.48 -8.55 -11.52
N GLU A 154 12.09 -7.27 -11.57
CA GLU A 154 11.65 -6.51 -10.40
C GLU A 154 10.35 -7.06 -9.80
N ARG A 155 9.46 -7.61 -10.63
CA ARG A 155 8.26 -8.31 -10.14
C ARG A 155 8.61 -9.60 -9.40
N ILE A 156 9.56 -10.38 -9.91
CA ILE A 156 10.02 -11.59 -9.20
C ILE A 156 10.61 -11.20 -7.85
N LEU A 157 11.45 -10.17 -7.81
CA LEU A 157 12.03 -9.66 -6.56
C LEU A 157 10.95 -9.19 -5.57
N SER A 158 9.97 -8.42 -6.05
CA SER A 158 8.78 -7.98 -5.29
C SER A 158 8.03 -9.17 -4.67
N TRP A 159 7.83 -10.23 -5.44
CA TRP A 159 7.18 -11.44 -4.97
C TRP A 159 8.00 -12.20 -3.94
N SER A 160 9.31 -12.34 -4.15
CA SER A 160 10.20 -12.95 -3.17
C SER A 160 10.20 -12.18 -1.85
N ALA A 161 10.21 -10.84 -1.91
CA ALA A 161 10.12 -10.00 -0.72
C ALA A 161 8.80 -10.22 0.06
N HIS A 162 7.66 -10.27 -0.64
CA HIS A 162 6.37 -10.62 -0.02
C HIS A 162 6.42 -11.98 0.69
N LEU A 163 6.94 -13.01 0.02
CA LEU A 163 7.02 -14.35 0.60
C LEU A 163 7.93 -14.40 1.84
N ILE A 164 9.05 -13.67 1.83
CA ILE A 164 9.93 -13.55 3.00
C ILE A 164 9.21 -12.86 4.17
N ILE A 165 8.52 -11.74 3.91
CA ILE A 165 7.77 -11.03 4.96
C ILE A 165 6.68 -11.94 5.54
N ILE A 166 5.92 -12.63 4.69
CA ILE A 166 4.89 -13.58 5.11
C ILE A 166 5.52 -14.71 5.94
N PHE A 167 6.61 -15.30 5.48
CA PHE A 167 7.32 -16.35 6.21
C PHE A 167 7.77 -15.89 7.60
N LEU A 168 8.36 -14.69 7.70
CA LEU A 168 8.79 -14.13 8.98
C LEU A 168 7.62 -13.89 9.93
N ILE A 169 6.48 -13.40 9.42
CA ILE A 169 5.28 -13.20 10.24
C ILE A 169 4.75 -14.54 10.74
N VAL A 170 4.61 -15.52 9.86
CA VAL A 170 4.09 -16.85 10.20
C VAL A 170 5.02 -17.57 11.18
N TRP A 171 6.33 -17.43 11.03
CA TRP A 171 7.32 -18.02 11.95
C TRP A 171 7.25 -17.46 13.38
N LEU A 172 6.80 -16.20 13.52
CA LEU A 172 6.69 -15.52 14.81
C LEU A 172 5.33 -15.74 15.51
N LEU A 173 4.37 -16.38 14.84
CA LEU A 173 3.05 -16.72 15.36
C LEU A 173 3.01 -18.16 15.88
#